data_AF-A0AAJ0H4T6-F1
#
_entry.id   AF-A0AAJ0H4T6-F1
#
_cell.length_a   1.000
_cell.length_b   1.000
_cell.length_c   1.000
_cell.angle_alpha   90.00
_cell.angle_beta   90.00
_cell.angle_gamma   90.00
#
_symmetry.space_group_name_H-M   'P 1'
#
loop_
_entity.id
_entity.type
_entity.pdbx_description
1 polymer ?
#
loop_
_entity_poly.entity_id
_entity_poly.type
_entity_poly.pdbx_seq_one_letter_code
_entity_poly.pdbx_strand_id
1 'polypeptide(L)'
;MLWTLFVSLVAALIKTAVAADAIYRDPDTGLVFTSNFRLYKADGRGVTFRIAIPDDAQQYSAYDAVVQMVVPNDVGWAGLAWGGTMPNNPLLVCWRGTSNNVVLSSRWASGHSFPQEYSGAQYTLFKTGTKSNSTHWQFTALCRGCTSWTPPPSSGGSSTTRYLSPRGGNRLAFAYSPTRPSNPNSPSSSFSVHEVHDYWQHDFAQAANPNFANTVSKLVLS
;
A
#
# COMPACT_ATOMS: atom_id res chain seq x y z
N MET A 1 -4.75 64.05 -18.17
CA MET A 1 -3.85 62.89 -17.99
C MET A 1 -4.30 62.15 -16.74
N LEU A 2 -4.86 60.95 -16.87
CA LEU A 2 -4.91 59.91 -15.83
C LEU A 2 -5.45 58.65 -16.52
N TRP A 3 -4.54 57.72 -16.79
CA TRP A 3 -4.76 56.48 -17.53
C TRP A 3 -4.96 55.37 -16.48
N THR A 4 -6.18 54.86 -16.35
CA THR A 4 -6.49 53.74 -15.45
C THR A 4 -6.20 52.41 -16.15
N LEU A 5 -5.13 51.75 -15.71
CA LEU A 5 -4.76 50.38 -16.09
C LEU A 5 -5.66 49.38 -15.36
N PHE A 6 -6.46 48.62 -16.12
CA PHE A 6 -7.14 47.44 -15.63
C PHE A 6 -6.14 46.27 -15.56
N VAL A 7 -5.75 45.87 -14.35
CA VAL A 7 -5.02 44.61 -14.14
C VAL A 7 -6.05 43.48 -14.05
N SER A 8 -6.17 42.70 -15.13
CA SER A 8 -6.98 41.47 -15.11
C SER A 8 -6.18 40.36 -14.42
N LEU A 9 -6.60 39.98 -13.21
CA LEU A 9 -6.04 38.86 -12.47
C LEU A 9 -6.58 37.55 -13.07
N VAL A 10 -5.81 36.90 -13.94
CA VAL A 10 -6.12 35.55 -14.42
C VAL A 10 -5.70 34.56 -13.33
N ALA A 11 -6.66 34.06 -12.56
CA ALA A 11 -6.43 32.95 -11.64
C ALA A 11 -6.23 31.67 -12.45
N ALA A 12 -4.99 31.18 -12.55
CA ALA A 12 -4.70 29.87 -13.11
C ALA A 12 -5.21 28.79 -12.13
N LEU A 13 -6.30 28.11 -12.50
CA LEU A 13 -6.77 26.92 -11.79
C LEU A 13 -5.75 25.79 -12.05
N ILE A 14 -4.82 25.56 -11.12
CA ILE A 14 -4.00 24.36 -11.12
C ILE A 14 -4.92 23.19 -10.75
N LYS A 15 -5.41 22.48 -11.76
CA LYS A 15 -6.05 21.17 -11.54
C LYS A 15 -4.95 20.21 -11.08
N THR A 16 -4.90 19.90 -9.80
CA THR A 16 -4.14 18.75 -9.32
C THR A 16 -4.75 17.50 -9.94
N ALA A 17 -4.08 16.93 -10.95
CA ALA A 17 -4.48 15.65 -11.50
C ALA A 17 -4.34 14.60 -10.39
N VAL A 18 -5.46 14.01 -9.99
CA VAL A 18 -5.43 12.80 -9.16
C VAL A 18 -4.76 11.73 -10.00
N ALA A 19 -3.68 11.12 -9.50
CA ALA A 19 -3.01 10.03 -10.20
C ALA A 19 -4.00 8.88 -10.35
N ALA A 20 -4.50 8.67 -11.57
CA ALA A 20 -5.33 7.53 -11.92
C ALA A 20 -4.50 6.24 -11.81
N ASP A 21 -5.15 5.13 -11.46
CA ASP A 21 -4.47 3.84 -11.45
C ASP A 21 -4.06 3.44 -12.88
N ALA A 22 -2.81 3.01 -13.02
CA ALA A 22 -2.25 2.51 -14.27
C ALA A 22 -2.12 0.99 -14.23
N ILE A 23 -2.27 0.33 -15.38
CA ILE A 23 -2.01 -1.10 -15.49
C ILE A 23 -0.50 -1.32 -15.62
N TYR A 24 0.07 -2.13 -14.74
CA TYR A 24 1.48 -2.53 -14.76
C TYR A 24 1.59 -4.04 -14.94
N ARG A 25 2.24 -4.48 -16.02
CA ARG A 25 2.52 -5.90 -16.29
C ARG A 25 3.94 -6.19 -15.82
N ASP A 26 4.07 -6.94 -14.73
CA ASP A 26 5.36 -7.18 -14.11
C ASP A 26 6.10 -8.35 -14.80
N PRO A 27 7.23 -8.11 -15.49
CA PRO A 27 7.92 -9.18 -16.22
C PRO A 27 8.55 -10.21 -15.29
N ASP A 28 8.88 -9.85 -14.05
CA ASP A 28 9.54 -10.76 -13.10
C ASP A 28 8.55 -11.82 -12.60
N THR A 29 7.34 -11.41 -12.21
CA THR A 29 6.35 -12.28 -11.59
C THR A 29 5.30 -12.81 -12.57
N GLY A 30 5.17 -12.20 -13.74
CA GLY A 30 4.12 -12.47 -14.71
C GLY A 30 2.73 -11.96 -14.29
N LEU A 31 2.63 -11.26 -13.15
CA LEU A 31 1.38 -10.71 -12.65
C LEU A 31 1.08 -9.35 -13.31
N VAL A 32 -0.21 -9.09 -13.50
CA VAL A 32 -0.77 -7.79 -13.86
C VAL A 32 -1.25 -7.10 -12.59
N PHE A 33 -0.82 -5.85 -12.41
CA PHE A 33 -1.16 -5.01 -11.27
C PHE A 33 -1.91 -3.77 -11.74
N THR A 34 -2.79 -3.26 -10.88
CA THR A 34 -3.14 -1.84 -10.88
C THR A 34 -2.11 -1.10 -10.02
N SER A 35 -1.67 0.07 -10.48
CA SER A 35 -0.51 0.78 -9.96
C SER A 35 -0.85 2.23 -9.68
N ASN A 36 -0.50 2.73 -8.49
CA ASN A 36 -0.66 4.12 -8.11
C ASN A 36 0.63 4.68 -7.50
N PHE A 37 0.97 5.94 -7.80
CA PHE A 37 2.13 6.62 -7.24
C PHE A 37 1.69 7.71 -6.27
N ARG A 38 2.18 7.64 -5.03
CA ARG A 38 1.79 8.56 -3.95
C ARG A 38 2.98 9.35 -3.43
N LEU A 39 2.86 10.67 -3.47
CA LEU A 39 3.87 11.60 -2.98
C LEU A 39 3.94 11.58 -1.46
N TYR A 40 5.15 11.46 -0.91
CA TYR A 40 5.41 11.72 0.52
C TYR A 40 6.20 13.01 0.74
N LYS A 41 6.66 13.68 -0.33
CA LYS A 41 7.25 15.03 -0.27
C LYS A 41 6.80 15.88 -1.44
N ALA A 42 6.76 17.19 -1.21
CA ALA A 42 6.37 18.19 -2.22
C ALA A 42 7.36 18.30 -3.38
N ASP A 43 8.57 17.76 -3.25
CA ASP A 43 9.62 17.77 -4.28
C ASP A 43 9.50 16.63 -5.31
N GLY A 44 8.37 15.93 -5.33
CA GLY A 44 8.08 14.87 -6.31
C GLY A 44 8.48 13.46 -5.86
N ARG A 45 9.06 13.29 -4.67
CA ARG A 45 9.34 11.96 -4.14
C ARG A 45 8.08 11.25 -3.66
N GLY A 46 7.96 9.97 -4.01
CA GLY A 46 6.78 9.16 -3.73
C GLY A 46 7.05 7.66 -3.69
N VAL A 47 6.05 6.92 -3.24
CA VAL A 47 6.04 5.46 -3.19
C VAL A 47 5.03 4.95 -4.22
N THR A 48 5.40 3.92 -4.97
CA THR A 48 4.47 3.22 -5.87
C THR A 48 3.82 2.06 -5.12
N PHE A 49 2.49 1.94 -5.22
CA PHE A 49 1.69 0.87 -4.67
C PHE A 49 1.02 0.10 -5.81
N ARG A 50 1.13 -1.22 -5.80
CA ARG A 50 0.60 -2.10 -6.83
C ARG A 50 -0.18 -3.24 -6.21
N ILE A 51 -1.36 -3.52 -6.75
CA ILE A 51 -2.23 -4.61 -6.29
C ILE A 51 -2.58 -5.53 -7.46
N ALA A 52 -2.47 -6.84 -7.23
CA ALA A 52 -2.91 -7.89 -8.13
C ALA A 52 -3.87 -8.82 -7.36
N ILE A 53 -4.96 -9.24 -7.99
CA ILE A 53 -6.02 -10.07 -7.40
C ILE A 53 -6.35 -11.24 -8.34
N PRO A 54 -7.00 -12.31 -7.85
CA PRO A 54 -7.50 -13.36 -8.72
C PRO A 54 -8.68 -12.87 -9.58
N ASP A 55 -8.81 -13.43 -10.78
CA ASP A 55 -9.90 -13.10 -11.71
C ASP A 55 -11.26 -13.67 -11.31
N ASP A 56 -11.27 -14.70 -10.46
CA ASP A 56 -12.47 -15.29 -9.87
C ASP A 56 -12.91 -14.62 -8.55
N ALA A 57 -12.25 -13.53 -8.12
CA ALA A 57 -12.61 -12.79 -6.92
C ALA A 57 -14.08 -12.32 -6.95
N GLN A 58 -14.82 -12.67 -5.90
CA GLN A 58 -16.23 -12.33 -5.77
C GLN A 58 -16.43 -11.14 -4.84
N GLN A 59 -17.44 -10.32 -5.13
CA GLN A 59 -17.91 -9.28 -4.21
C GLN A 59 -18.32 -9.91 -2.88
N TYR A 60 -18.10 -9.18 -1.77
CA TYR A 60 -18.46 -9.61 -0.42
C TYR A 60 -17.86 -10.96 0.02
N SER A 61 -16.74 -11.35 -0.58
CA SER A 61 -16.00 -12.57 -0.26
C SER A 61 -14.54 -12.23 0.04
N ALA A 62 -13.90 -13.05 0.87
CA ALA A 62 -12.45 -12.95 1.07
C ALA A 62 -11.71 -13.50 -0.17
N TYR A 63 -10.60 -12.86 -0.54
CA TYR A 63 -9.71 -13.36 -1.59
C TYR A 63 -8.27 -12.96 -1.29
N ASP A 64 -7.31 -13.78 -1.73
CA ASP A 64 -5.90 -13.44 -1.62
C ASP A 64 -5.55 -12.29 -2.58
N ALA A 65 -4.60 -11.43 -2.20
CA ALA A 65 -4.09 -10.37 -3.06
C ALA A 65 -2.57 -10.36 -3.03
N VAL A 66 -1.92 -9.97 -4.13
CA VAL A 66 -0.48 -9.68 -4.13
C VAL A 66 -0.30 -8.17 -4.06
N VAL A 67 0.53 -7.73 -3.12
CA VAL A 67 0.98 -6.34 -3.01
C VAL A 67 2.42 -6.24 -3.50
N GLN A 68 2.69 -5.24 -4.32
CA GLN A 68 4.04 -4.83 -4.70
C GLN A 68 4.20 -3.35 -4.38
N MET A 69 5.30 -2.98 -3.72
CA MET A 69 5.62 -1.58 -3.46
C MET A 69 7.02 -1.25 -3.96
N VAL A 70 7.18 -0.07 -4.56
CA VAL A 70 8.48 0.50 -4.93
C VAL A 70 8.72 1.71 -4.05
N VAL A 71 9.73 1.61 -3.20
CA VAL A 71 9.96 2.52 -2.09
C VAL A 71 11.35 3.15 -2.24
N PRO A 72 11.48 4.48 -2.20
CA PRO A 72 12.79 5.14 -2.21
C PRO A 72 13.67 4.76 -1.02
N ASN A 73 14.99 4.85 -1.20
CA ASN A 73 15.98 4.46 -0.18
C ASN A 73 16.08 5.43 1.02
N ASP A 74 15.52 6.64 0.92
CA ASP A 74 15.43 7.61 2.01
C ASP A 74 14.21 7.37 2.92
N VAL A 75 13.42 6.32 2.64
CA VAL A 75 12.29 5.90 3.46
C VAL A 75 12.79 5.01 4.59
N GLY A 76 12.55 5.44 5.84
CA GLY A 76 12.81 4.66 7.03
C GLY A 76 11.79 3.53 7.19
N TRP A 77 10.51 3.84 7.03
CA TRP A 77 9.43 2.87 6.87
C TRP A 77 8.26 3.46 6.06
N ALA A 78 7.52 2.59 5.38
CA ALA A 78 6.28 2.93 4.68
C ALA A 78 5.14 2.02 5.15
N GLY A 79 3.92 2.56 5.15
CA GLY A 79 2.71 1.84 5.53
C GLY A 79 1.68 1.83 4.40
N LEU A 80 0.87 0.76 4.36
CA LEU A 80 -0.34 0.63 3.55
C LEU A 80 -1.49 0.20 4.47
N ALA A 81 -2.59 0.96 4.44
CA ALA A 81 -3.83 0.62 5.12
C ALA A 81 -4.85 0.11 4.11
N TRP A 82 -5.24 -1.16 4.24
CA TRP A 82 -6.15 -1.81 3.30
C TRP A 82 -7.58 -1.26 3.37
N GLY A 83 -7.96 -0.67 4.51
CA GLY A 83 -9.26 -0.02 4.70
C GLY A 83 -9.23 1.50 4.59
N GLY A 84 -8.12 2.10 4.13
CA GLY A 84 -8.06 3.53 3.83
C GLY A 84 -8.00 4.47 5.03
N THR A 85 -7.86 3.94 6.24
CA THR A 85 -7.75 4.68 7.51
C THR A 85 -6.68 4.03 8.39
N MET A 86 -6.16 4.72 9.40
CA MET A 86 -5.23 4.07 10.34
C MET A 86 -5.95 3.06 11.26
N PRO A 87 -7.11 3.38 11.86
CA PRO A 87 -7.77 2.45 12.76
C PRO A 87 -8.58 1.37 12.04
N ASN A 88 -8.77 0.24 12.70
CA ASN A 88 -9.80 -0.77 12.43
C ASN A 88 -9.74 -1.44 11.05
N ASN A 89 -8.54 -1.61 10.50
CA ASN A 89 -8.28 -2.40 9.30
C ASN A 89 -6.85 -2.96 9.30
N PRO A 90 -6.57 -3.99 8.47
CA PRO A 90 -5.22 -4.52 8.31
C PRO A 90 -4.27 -3.44 7.82
N LEU A 91 -3.14 -3.30 8.50
CA LEU A 91 -2.06 -2.39 8.13
C LEU A 91 -0.85 -3.23 7.74
N LEU A 92 -0.27 -2.95 6.58
CA LEU A 92 1.10 -3.35 6.26
C LEU A 92 2.03 -2.22 6.70
N VAL A 93 3.08 -2.55 7.45
CA VAL A 93 4.24 -1.67 7.65
C VAL A 93 5.46 -2.38 7.08
N CYS A 94 6.26 -1.68 6.28
CA CYS A 94 7.40 -2.26 5.58
C CYS A 94 8.63 -1.35 5.63
N TRP A 95 9.81 -1.96 5.64
CA TRP A 95 11.09 -1.26 5.62
C TRP A 95 12.22 -2.19 5.15
N ARG A 96 13.41 -1.61 4.96
CA ARG A 96 14.66 -2.38 4.74
C ARG A 96 15.37 -2.62 6.06
N GLY A 97 15.71 -3.88 6.31
CA GLY A 97 16.60 -4.31 7.39
C GLY A 97 18.06 -3.93 7.15
N THR A 98 18.93 -4.31 8.08
CA THR A 98 20.36 -3.91 8.05
C THR A 98 21.13 -4.54 6.89
N SER A 99 20.70 -5.70 6.41
CA SER A 99 21.32 -6.42 5.29
C SER A 99 20.55 -6.23 3.98
N ASN A 100 19.83 -5.11 3.85
CA ASN A 100 18.97 -4.79 2.71
C ASN A 100 17.80 -5.75 2.49
N ASN A 101 17.55 -6.68 3.42
CA ASN A 101 16.39 -7.55 3.40
C ASN A 101 15.10 -6.75 3.62
N VAL A 102 14.02 -7.15 2.97
CA VAL A 102 12.70 -6.57 3.20
C VAL A 102 12.13 -7.13 4.49
N VAL A 103 11.59 -6.26 5.34
CA VAL A 103 10.81 -6.65 6.51
C VAL A 103 9.37 -6.17 6.31
N LEU A 104 8.43 -7.09 6.43
CA LEU A 104 6.99 -6.83 6.36
C LEU A 104 6.39 -7.11 7.72
N SER A 105 5.56 -6.19 8.20
CA SER A 105 4.93 -6.26 9.50
C SER A 105 3.43 -6.08 9.36
N SER A 106 2.67 -7.08 9.78
CA SER A 106 1.21 -7.01 9.82
C SER A 106 0.78 -6.37 11.12
N ARG A 107 0.03 -5.27 11.02
CA ARG A 107 -0.34 -4.42 12.15
C ARG A 107 -1.83 -4.12 12.18
N TRP A 108 -2.31 -3.75 13.37
CA TRP A 108 -3.65 -3.25 13.60
C TRP A 108 -3.61 -2.13 14.64
N ALA A 109 -4.37 -1.07 14.39
CA ALA A 109 -4.58 -0.01 15.36
C ALA A 109 -6.08 0.10 15.67
N SER A 110 -6.43 0.20 16.96
CA SER A 110 -7.82 0.44 17.40
C SER A 110 -8.19 1.92 17.37
N GLY A 111 -7.18 2.79 17.27
CA GLY A 111 -7.30 4.24 17.22
C GLY A 111 -6.00 4.88 16.69
N HIS A 112 -5.82 6.17 16.93
CA HIS A 112 -4.58 6.88 16.56
C HIS A 112 -3.49 6.67 17.61
N SER A 113 -3.14 5.40 17.84
CA SER A 113 -2.12 4.94 18.77
C SER A 113 -1.20 3.93 18.09
N PHE A 114 -0.09 3.57 18.74
CA PHE A 114 0.90 2.68 18.15
C PHE A 114 0.26 1.34 17.70
N PRO A 115 0.34 1.00 16.40
CA PRO A 115 -0.25 -0.23 15.89
C PRO A 115 0.41 -1.49 16.48
N GLN A 116 -0.41 -2.40 16.99
CA GLN A 116 0.03 -3.70 17.52
C GLN A 116 0.13 -4.74 16.39
N GLU A 117 0.82 -5.84 16.64
CA GLU A 117 0.89 -6.95 15.69
C GLU A 117 -0.50 -7.55 15.41
N TYR A 118 -0.73 -7.94 14.17
CA TYR A 118 -2.02 -8.45 13.71
C TYR A 118 -1.86 -9.77 12.96
N SER A 119 -2.45 -10.83 13.49
CA SER A 119 -2.39 -12.17 12.89
C SER A 119 -3.47 -12.46 11.85
N GLY A 120 -4.50 -11.59 11.76
CA GLY A 120 -5.60 -11.76 10.80
C GLY A 120 -5.24 -11.44 9.35
N ALA A 121 -4.08 -10.80 9.13
CA ALA A 121 -3.47 -10.65 7.81
C ALA A 121 -2.03 -11.16 7.84
N GLN A 122 -1.62 -11.89 6.81
CA GLN A 122 -0.30 -12.51 6.72
C GLN A 122 0.34 -12.23 5.37
N TYR A 123 1.62 -11.87 5.39
CA TYR A 123 2.39 -11.54 4.20
C TYR A 123 3.44 -12.62 3.94
N THR A 124 3.47 -13.16 2.73
CA THR A 124 4.52 -14.06 2.26
C THR A 124 5.32 -13.35 1.19
N LEU A 125 6.56 -12.97 1.53
CA LEU A 125 7.48 -12.29 0.61
C LEU A 125 7.92 -13.26 -0.50
N PHE A 126 7.83 -12.81 -1.75
CA PHE A 126 8.41 -13.52 -2.88
C PHE A 126 9.85 -13.09 -3.09
N LYS A 127 10.74 -14.02 -3.47
CA LYS A 127 12.07 -13.63 -3.96
C LYS A 127 11.94 -12.96 -5.33
N THR A 128 11.16 -13.58 -6.21
CA THR A 128 10.84 -13.05 -7.53
C THR A 128 10.05 -11.75 -7.42
N GLY A 129 10.47 -10.71 -8.15
CA GLY A 129 9.89 -9.37 -8.05
C GLY A 129 10.29 -8.57 -6.80
N THR A 130 11.20 -9.09 -5.96
CA THR A 130 11.83 -8.36 -4.85
C THR A 130 13.28 -8.02 -5.21
N LYS A 131 13.61 -6.73 -5.24
CA LYS A 131 14.90 -6.24 -5.75
C LYS A 131 15.24 -4.88 -5.16
N SER A 132 16.50 -4.47 -5.25
CA SER A 132 16.92 -3.13 -4.84
C SER A 132 18.03 -2.59 -5.74
N ASN A 133 18.14 -1.27 -5.79
CA ASN A 133 19.20 -0.55 -6.48
C ASN A 133 19.62 0.68 -5.66
N SER A 134 20.41 1.57 -6.27
CA SER A 134 20.95 2.77 -5.62
C SER A 134 19.88 3.78 -5.17
N THR A 135 18.67 3.74 -5.75
CA THR A 135 17.62 4.75 -5.51
C THR A 135 16.38 4.17 -4.81
N HIS A 136 16.04 2.92 -5.09
CA HIS A 136 14.81 2.29 -4.61
C HIS A 136 15.02 0.84 -4.21
N TRP A 137 14.08 0.34 -3.43
CA TRP A 137 13.83 -1.07 -3.22
C TRP A 137 12.39 -1.39 -3.60
N GLN A 138 12.18 -2.61 -4.08
CA GLN A 138 10.89 -3.16 -4.44
C GLN A 138 10.72 -4.47 -3.69
N PHE A 139 9.51 -4.72 -3.20
CA PHE A 139 9.12 -6.04 -2.74
C PHE A 139 7.82 -6.46 -3.40
N THR A 140 7.64 -7.78 -3.53
CA THR A 140 6.36 -8.38 -3.91
C THR A 140 5.98 -9.43 -2.87
N ALA A 141 4.75 -9.40 -2.39
CA ALA A 141 4.29 -10.34 -1.37
C ALA A 141 2.83 -10.73 -1.59
N LEU A 142 2.54 -12.01 -1.38
CA LEU A 142 1.17 -12.48 -1.17
C LEU A 142 0.67 -11.93 0.17
N CYS A 143 -0.53 -11.36 0.19
CA CYS A 143 -1.29 -11.16 1.40
C CYS A 143 -2.53 -12.04 1.45
N ARG A 144 -2.65 -12.79 2.55
CA ARG A 144 -3.88 -13.47 2.97
C ARG A 144 -4.55 -12.70 4.09
N GLY A 145 -5.87 -12.54 4.04
CA GLY A 145 -6.65 -11.80 5.06
C GLY A 145 -6.59 -10.28 4.96
N CYS A 146 -6.03 -9.72 3.89
CA CYS A 146 -5.98 -8.26 3.67
C CYS A 146 -7.25 -7.67 3.04
N THR A 147 -8.01 -8.47 2.29
CA THR A 147 -9.14 -8.00 1.48
C THR A 147 -10.49 -8.20 2.16
N SER A 148 -10.49 -8.91 3.28
CA SER A 148 -11.66 -9.12 4.13
C SER A 148 -11.23 -9.21 5.58
N TRP A 149 -11.86 -8.44 6.45
CA TRP A 149 -11.54 -8.45 7.87
C TRP A 149 -12.75 -8.08 8.72
N THR A 150 -12.79 -8.63 9.92
CA THR A 150 -13.72 -8.21 10.97
C THR A 150 -12.89 -7.58 12.08
N PRO A 151 -13.12 -6.31 12.44
CA PRO A 151 -12.48 -5.71 13.60
C PRO A 151 -12.60 -6.61 14.84
N PRO A 152 -11.48 -6.93 15.53
CA PRO A 152 -11.55 -7.78 16.70
C PRO A 152 -12.35 -7.07 17.80
N PRO A 153 -13.07 -7.79 18.68
CA PRO A 153 -13.88 -7.17 19.73
C PRO A 153 -13.11 -6.17 20.60
N SER A 154 -11.82 -6.45 20.84
CA SER A 154 -10.91 -5.59 21.61
C SER A 154 -10.55 -4.27 20.93
N SER A 155 -10.90 -4.08 19.66
CA SER A 155 -10.58 -2.86 18.91
C SER A 155 -11.58 -1.72 19.10
N GLY A 156 -12.74 -1.97 19.72
CA GLY A 156 -13.83 -0.99 19.80
C GLY A 156 -14.43 -0.63 18.42
N GLY A 157 -14.04 -1.33 17.37
CA GLY A 157 -14.61 -1.21 16.03
C GLY A 157 -15.93 -1.97 15.86
N SER A 158 -16.59 -1.75 14.73
CA SER A 158 -17.78 -2.50 14.30
C SER A 158 -17.46 -3.99 14.14
N SER A 159 -18.32 -4.87 14.66
CA SER A 159 -18.21 -6.33 14.49
C SER A 159 -18.63 -6.83 13.09
N THR A 160 -18.86 -5.93 12.15
CA THR A 160 -19.26 -6.27 10.78
C THR A 160 -18.03 -6.54 9.92
N THR A 161 -18.05 -7.65 9.19
CA THR A 161 -17.00 -7.96 8.21
C THR A 161 -16.97 -6.91 7.11
N ARG A 162 -15.76 -6.41 6.82
CA ARG A 162 -15.46 -5.51 5.72
C ARG A 162 -14.85 -6.30 4.58
N TYR A 163 -15.15 -5.90 3.36
CA TYR A 163 -14.65 -6.51 2.13
C TYR A 163 -14.17 -5.42 1.18
N LEU A 164 -13.06 -5.69 0.50
CA LEU A 164 -12.66 -4.92 -0.67
C LEU A 164 -13.42 -5.39 -1.91
N SER A 165 -13.70 -4.45 -2.79
CA SER A 165 -14.37 -4.69 -4.06
C SER A 165 -13.35 -5.15 -5.10
N PRO A 166 -13.46 -6.36 -5.68
CA PRO A 166 -12.58 -6.78 -6.78
C PRO A 166 -12.90 -6.13 -8.12
N ARG A 167 -14.02 -5.40 -8.23
CA ARG A 167 -14.52 -4.83 -9.50
C ARG A 167 -14.71 -3.32 -9.47
N GLY A 168 -13.95 -2.61 -8.63
CA GLY A 168 -14.02 -1.15 -8.57
C GLY A 168 -13.04 -0.53 -7.60
N GLY A 169 -13.27 0.75 -7.29
CA GLY A 169 -12.45 1.56 -6.39
C GLY A 169 -12.53 1.12 -4.93
N ASN A 170 -11.37 0.95 -4.32
CA ASN A 170 -11.17 0.71 -2.90
C ASN A 170 -10.40 1.87 -2.29
N ARG A 171 -10.87 2.40 -1.16
CA ARG A 171 -10.12 3.47 -0.48
C ARG A 171 -8.94 2.83 0.24
N LEU A 172 -7.73 3.11 -0.25
CA LEU A 172 -6.49 2.74 0.40
C LEU A 172 -5.84 3.99 1.00
N ALA A 173 -4.98 3.81 1.99
CA ALA A 173 -4.18 4.89 2.54
C ALA A 173 -2.74 4.44 2.72
N PHE A 174 -1.82 5.40 2.70
CA PHE A 174 -0.42 5.14 2.96
C PHE A 174 0.11 6.07 4.04
N ALA A 175 1.22 5.66 4.63
CA ALA A 175 1.96 6.44 5.61
C ALA A 175 3.47 6.32 5.33
N TYR A 176 4.25 7.32 5.73
CA TYR A 176 5.69 7.37 5.54
C TYR A 176 6.41 8.00 6.73
N SER A 177 7.60 7.49 7.04
CA SER A 177 8.58 8.18 7.89
C SER A 177 10.01 7.98 7.37
N PRO A 178 10.90 8.98 7.47
CA PRO A 178 12.33 8.81 7.20
C PRO A 178 13.05 8.07 8.35
N THR A 179 12.45 8.02 9.54
CA THR A 179 13.06 7.40 10.72
C THR A 179 12.92 5.89 10.64
N ARG A 180 14.03 5.15 10.79
CA ARG A 180 14.00 3.69 10.78
C ARG A 180 13.37 3.12 12.05
N PRO A 181 12.74 1.94 11.99
CA PRO A 181 12.36 1.20 13.19
C PRO A 181 13.55 0.93 14.13
N SER A 182 13.27 0.80 15.43
CA SER A 182 14.30 0.63 16.48
C SER A 182 15.07 -0.67 16.36
N ASN A 183 14.43 -1.74 15.90
CA ASN A 183 15.04 -3.01 15.54
C ASN A 183 14.69 -3.34 14.07
N PRO A 184 15.48 -2.87 13.11
CA PRO A 184 15.15 -2.97 11.68
C PRO A 184 15.11 -4.41 11.14
N ASN A 185 15.54 -5.43 11.90
CA ASN A 185 15.44 -6.83 11.47
C ASN A 185 14.26 -7.58 12.09
N SER A 186 13.49 -6.95 12.98
CA SER A 186 12.34 -7.58 13.63
C SER A 186 11.01 -7.03 13.11
N PRO A 187 10.11 -7.86 12.54
CA PRO A 187 8.78 -7.39 12.13
C PRO A 187 7.95 -6.86 13.32
N SER A 188 8.27 -7.21 14.56
CA SER A 188 7.61 -6.70 15.76
C SER A 188 8.17 -5.36 16.26
N SER A 189 9.20 -4.80 15.61
CA SER A 189 9.89 -3.57 16.03
C SER A 189 8.95 -2.41 16.35
N SER A 190 9.34 -1.57 17.31
CA SER A 190 8.75 -0.23 17.43
C SER A 190 9.25 0.68 16.31
N PHE A 191 8.44 1.67 15.97
CA PHE A 191 8.72 2.68 14.94
C PHE A 191 8.04 4.00 15.33
N SER A 192 8.57 5.10 14.81
CA SER A 192 8.04 6.44 15.05
C SER A 192 6.69 6.65 14.36
N VAL A 193 5.98 7.72 14.72
CA VAL A 193 4.82 8.21 13.96
C VAL A 193 5.23 8.62 12.54
N HIS A 194 4.31 8.49 11.58
CA HIS A 194 4.53 8.96 10.22
C HIS A 194 4.58 10.48 10.14
N GLU A 195 5.42 11.01 9.25
CA GLU A 195 5.44 12.45 8.93
C GLU A 195 4.34 12.81 7.93
N VAL A 196 4.07 11.91 6.99
CA VAL A 196 3.06 12.10 5.94
C VAL A 196 2.17 10.87 5.85
N HIS A 197 0.89 11.12 5.63
CA HIS A 197 -0.10 10.11 5.25
C HIS A 197 -1.01 10.70 4.17
N ASP A 198 -1.58 9.84 3.35
CA ASP A 198 -2.56 10.23 2.33
C ASP A 198 -3.44 9.02 1.97
N TYR A 199 -4.55 9.25 1.28
CA TYR A 199 -5.48 8.22 0.83
C TYR A 199 -5.85 8.41 -0.63
N TRP A 200 -6.24 7.32 -1.29
CA TRP A 200 -6.69 7.36 -2.67
C TRP A 200 -7.74 6.28 -2.91
N GLN A 201 -8.45 6.42 -4.01
CA GLN A 201 -9.25 5.33 -4.56
C GLN A 201 -8.35 4.51 -5.48
N HIS A 202 -8.12 3.25 -5.11
CA HIS A 202 -7.39 2.27 -5.91
C HIS A 202 -8.40 1.33 -6.58
N ASP A 203 -8.54 1.40 -7.90
CA ASP A 203 -9.41 0.55 -8.68
C ASP A 203 -8.80 -0.84 -8.87
N PHE A 204 -9.53 -1.88 -8.44
CA PHE A 204 -9.12 -3.27 -8.61
C PHE A 204 -9.68 -3.90 -9.88
N ALA A 205 -10.55 -3.22 -10.62
CA ALA A 205 -11.22 -3.78 -11.80
C ALA A 205 -10.26 -4.27 -12.90
N GLN A 206 -9.03 -3.76 -12.92
CA GLN A 206 -7.98 -4.16 -13.88
C GLN A 206 -6.80 -4.90 -13.22
N ALA A 207 -6.95 -5.30 -11.95
CA ALA A 207 -5.94 -6.04 -11.18
C ALA A 207 -6.11 -7.57 -11.29
N ALA A 208 -7.11 -8.04 -12.02
CA ALA A 208 -7.46 -9.45 -12.15
C ALA A 208 -6.40 -10.24 -12.94
N ASN A 209 -6.05 -11.42 -12.41
CA ASN A 209 -5.07 -12.32 -13.00
C ASN A 209 -5.66 -13.72 -13.18
N PRO A 210 -5.65 -14.29 -14.41
CA PRO A 210 -6.05 -15.66 -14.62
C PRO A 210 -5.02 -16.63 -14.01
N ASN A 211 -5.51 -17.78 -13.53
CA ASN A 211 -4.69 -18.80 -12.86
C ASN A 211 -3.90 -18.27 -11.65
N PHE A 212 -4.38 -17.21 -11.00
CA PHE A 212 -3.67 -16.51 -9.92
C PHE A 212 -3.13 -17.45 -8.84
N ALA A 213 -3.95 -18.40 -8.36
CA ALA A 213 -3.54 -19.34 -7.32
C ALA A 213 -2.32 -20.18 -7.74
N ASN A 214 -2.26 -20.65 -8.99
CA ASN A 214 -1.13 -21.41 -9.51
C ASN A 214 0.12 -20.53 -9.67
N THR A 215 -0.06 -19.31 -10.22
CA THR A 215 1.04 -18.34 -10.39
C THR A 215 1.67 -17.99 -9.03
N VAL A 216 0.84 -17.61 -8.06
CA VAL A 216 1.29 -17.29 -6.69
C VAL A 216 1.96 -18.49 -6.01
N SER A 217 1.43 -19.70 -6.17
CA SER A 217 2.03 -20.90 -5.57
C SER A 217 3.46 -21.12 -6.07
N LYS A 218 3.74 -20.87 -7.36
CA LYS A 218 5.09 -20.95 -7.91
C LYS A 218 6.02 -19.87 -7.35
N LEU A 219 5.52 -18.64 -7.18
CA LEU A 219 6.29 -17.52 -6.63
C LEU A 219 6.65 -17.69 -5.15
N VAL A 220 5.81 -18.39 -4.38
CA VAL A 220 6.11 -18.73 -2.97
C VAL A 220 7.24 -19.75 -2.87
N LEU A 221 7.40 -20.64 -3.86
CA LEU A 221 8.38 -21.72 -3.86
C LEU A 221 9.75 -21.32 -4.46
N SER A 222 9.82 -20.20 -5.18
CA SER A 222 11.06 -19.67 -5.78
C SER A 222 11.94 -18.95 -4.76
#